data_AF-A0A2M9D7W6-F1
#
_entry.id   AF-A0A2M9D7W6-F1
#
_cell.length_a   1.000
_cell.length_b   1.000
_cell.length_c   1.000
_cell.angle_alpha   90.00
_cell.angle_beta   90.00
_cell.angle_gamma   90.00
#
_symmetry.space_group_name_H-M   'P 1'
#
loop_
_entity.id
_entity.type
_entity.pdbx_description
1 polymer ?
#
loop_
_entity_poly.entity_id
_entity_poly.type
_entity_poly.pdbx_seq_one_letter_code
_entity_poly.pdbx_strand_id
1 'polypeptide(L)'
;MTDDELITTFEDDTIAPAAFSHERHVRVAWLLARKYGEADGFARLVVGITSMAVRAGKPDAFHLTMTRAWFDLIALVDDVDAAPELLDKSIIKRFYSPERIAAGRAQWLEPDLNPLQFPLPAAAEVAAAPTS
;
A
#
# COMPACT_ATOMS: atom_id res chain seq x y z
N MET A 1 -10.41 18.32 4.76
CA MET A 1 -9.74 18.11 3.46
C MET A 1 -10.65 17.20 2.68
N THR A 2 -11.12 17.66 1.52
CA THR A 2 -11.90 16.85 0.57
C THR A 2 -10.96 15.89 -0.19
N ASP A 3 -11.54 14.95 -0.94
CA ASP A 3 -10.75 14.04 -1.78
C ASP A 3 -9.94 14.78 -2.85
N ASP A 4 -10.55 15.78 -3.48
CA ASP A 4 -9.88 16.62 -4.50
C ASP A 4 -8.71 17.41 -3.89
N GLU A 5 -8.89 17.97 -2.68
CA GLU A 5 -7.80 18.64 -1.96
C GLU A 5 -6.69 17.66 -1.57
N LEU A 6 -7.06 16.44 -1.15
CA LEU A 6 -6.09 15.42 -0.75
C LEU A 6 -5.24 14.93 -1.94
N ILE A 7 -5.87 14.56 -3.05
CA ILE A 7 -5.13 14.11 -4.24
C ILE A 7 -4.28 15.24 -4.82
N THR A 8 -4.81 16.48 -4.88
CA THR A 8 -4.06 17.64 -5.38
C THR A 8 -2.83 17.90 -4.50
N THR A 9 -2.98 17.95 -3.17
CA THR A 9 -1.84 18.18 -2.27
C THR A 9 -0.81 17.04 -2.27
N PHE A 10 -1.24 15.80 -2.58
CA PHE A 10 -0.34 14.68 -2.79
C PHE A 10 0.43 14.80 -4.12
N GLU A 11 -0.27 15.07 -5.23
CA GLU A 11 0.33 15.21 -6.57
C GLU A 11 1.26 16.43 -6.66
N ASP A 12 0.93 17.53 -5.97
CA ASP A 12 1.76 18.74 -5.89
C ASP A 12 2.93 18.62 -4.88
N ASP A 13 3.07 17.47 -4.20
CA ASP A 13 4.09 17.22 -3.18
C ASP A 13 4.08 18.26 -2.03
N THR A 14 2.88 18.73 -1.66
CA THR A 14 2.68 19.76 -0.61
C THR A 14 2.18 19.19 0.71
N ILE A 15 1.67 17.95 0.72
CA ILE A 15 1.31 17.27 1.96
C ILE A 15 2.56 17.10 2.85
N ALA A 16 2.41 17.41 4.14
CA ALA A 16 3.48 17.23 5.12
C ALA A 16 3.64 15.73 5.45
N PRO A 17 4.87 15.18 5.52
CA PRO A 17 5.07 13.76 5.83
C PRO A 17 4.43 13.32 7.15
N ALA A 18 4.48 14.16 8.19
CA ALA A 18 3.84 13.88 9.48
C ALA A 18 2.30 13.83 9.41
N ALA A 19 1.72 14.43 8.37
CA ALA A 19 0.30 14.45 8.13
C ALA A 19 -0.14 13.31 7.19
N PHE A 20 0.76 12.53 6.61
CA PHE A 20 0.42 11.42 5.73
C PHE A 20 0.20 10.13 6.52
N SER A 21 -0.97 10.02 7.16
CA SER A 21 -1.38 8.82 7.89
C SER A 21 -1.64 7.64 6.96
N HIS A 22 -1.77 6.44 7.53
CA HIS A 22 -2.17 5.24 6.78
C HIS A 22 -3.53 5.41 6.11
N GLU A 23 -4.50 6.03 6.80
CA GLU A 23 -5.82 6.33 6.26
C GLU A 23 -5.73 7.23 5.01
N ARG A 24 -4.89 8.26 5.04
CA ARG A 24 -4.66 9.13 3.86
C ARG A 24 -3.93 8.40 2.75
N HIS A 25 -2.99 7.51 3.08
CA HIS A 25 -2.37 6.63 2.08
C HIS A 25 -3.43 5.77 1.38
N VAL A 26 -4.32 5.12 2.15
CA VAL A 26 -5.39 4.28 1.59
C VAL A 26 -6.30 5.10 0.68
N ARG A 27 -6.76 6.26 1.15
CA ARG A 27 -7.62 7.15 0.34
C ARG A 27 -6.90 7.65 -0.91
N VAL A 28 -5.64 8.07 -0.84
CA VAL A 28 -4.86 8.52 -2.01
C VAL A 28 -4.66 7.39 -3.02
N ALA A 29 -4.27 6.19 -2.57
CA ALA A 29 -4.08 5.04 -3.45
C ALA A 29 -5.38 4.71 -4.21
N TRP A 30 -6.52 4.69 -3.50
CA TRP A 30 -7.83 4.48 -4.11
C TRP A 30 -8.18 5.58 -5.12
N LEU A 31 -8.03 6.86 -4.76
CA LEU A 31 -8.30 7.98 -5.68
C LEU A 31 -7.44 7.92 -6.94
N LEU A 32 -6.15 7.61 -6.80
CA LEU A 32 -5.24 7.45 -7.94
C LEU A 32 -5.65 6.28 -8.84
N ALA A 33 -5.99 5.13 -8.27
CA ALA A 33 -6.45 3.96 -9.02
C ALA A 33 -7.74 4.25 -9.79
N ARG A 34 -8.71 4.94 -9.17
CA ARG A 34 -9.99 5.31 -9.80
C ARG A 34 -9.82 6.37 -10.90
N LYS A 35 -8.94 7.35 -10.69
CA LYS A 35 -8.76 8.49 -11.60
C LYS A 35 -7.90 8.14 -12.81
N TYR A 36 -6.86 7.33 -12.64
CA TYR A 36 -5.85 7.07 -13.67
C TYR A 36 -5.76 5.59 -14.10
N GLY A 37 -6.45 4.68 -13.43
CA GLY A 37 -6.28 3.25 -13.62
C GLY A 37 -5.06 2.69 -12.88
N GLU A 38 -4.87 1.38 -12.96
CA GLU A 38 -3.89 0.66 -12.13
C GLU A 38 -2.44 1.09 -12.41
N ALA A 39 -2.00 1.03 -13.68
CA ALA A 39 -0.61 1.29 -14.03
C ALA A 39 -0.20 2.75 -13.75
N ASP A 40 -0.99 3.71 -14.24
CA ASP A 40 -0.69 5.14 -14.07
C ASP A 40 -0.93 5.61 -12.64
N GLY A 41 -1.96 5.09 -11.97
CA GLY A 41 -2.23 5.37 -10.56
C GLY A 41 -1.08 4.89 -9.66
N PHE A 42 -0.56 3.68 -9.92
CA PHE A 42 0.58 3.15 -9.18
C PHE A 42 1.85 3.98 -9.41
N ALA A 43 2.14 4.34 -10.66
CA ALA A 43 3.30 5.16 -11.00
C ALA A 43 3.29 6.51 -10.26
N ARG A 44 2.12 7.18 -10.19
CA ARG A 44 1.92 8.43 -9.44
C ARG A 44 2.10 8.24 -7.94
N LEU A 45 1.56 7.14 -7.39
CA LEU A 45 1.73 6.83 -5.97
C LEU A 45 3.21 6.66 -5.61
N VAL A 46 3.97 5.93 -6.43
CA VAL A 46 5.41 5.73 -6.23
C VAL A 46 6.15 7.07 -6.26
N VAL A 47 5.91 7.91 -7.27
CA VAL A 47 6.54 9.24 -7.36
C VAL A 47 6.26 10.07 -6.11
N GLY A 48 5.00 10.17 -5.68
CA GLY A 48 4.62 10.98 -4.52
C GLY A 48 5.21 10.46 -3.21
N ILE A 49 5.16 9.15 -2.96
CA ILE A 49 5.72 8.55 -1.72
C ILE A 49 7.24 8.70 -1.69
N THR A 50 7.92 8.47 -2.81
CA THR A 50 9.39 8.63 -2.88
C THR A 50 9.80 10.08 -2.68
N SER A 51 9.11 11.05 -3.30
CA SER A 51 9.40 12.48 -3.08
C SER A 51 9.19 12.88 -1.62
N MET A 52 8.09 12.41 -1.02
CA MET A 52 7.79 12.65 0.39
C MET A 52 8.84 12.04 1.32
N ALA A 53 9.35 10.84 1.03
CA ALA A 53 10.41 10.19 1.79
C ALA A 53 11.73 10.98 1.72
N VAL A 54 12.08 11.52 0.55
CA VAL A 54 13.23 12.42 0.37
C VAL A 54 13.06 13.71 1.17
N ARG A 55 11.90 14.37 1.07
CA ARG A 55 11.59 15.59 1.85
C ARG A 55 11.61 15.36 3.36
N ALA A 56 11.28 14.14 3.80
CA ALA A 56 11.35 13.73 5.20
C ALA A 56 12.77 13.36 5.67
N GLY A 57 13.78 13.44 4.80
CA GLY A 57 15.16 13.05 5.10
C GLY A 57 15.36 11.54 5.26
N LYS A 58 14.46 10.72 4.70
CA LYS A 58 14.47 9.25 4.81
C LYS A 58 14.28 8.60 3.43
N PRO A 59 15.17 8.84 2.45
CA PRO A 59 15.03 8.30 1.10
C PRO A 59 14.92 6.77 1.07
N ASP A 60 15.56 6.07 2.01
CA ASP A 60 15.54 4.61 2.11
C ASP A 60 14.26 4.03 2.76
N ALA A 61 13.32 4.90 3.18
CA ALA A 61 12.05 4.47 3.77
C ALA A 61 11.11 3.84 2.73
N PHE A 62 11.30 4.13 1.43
CA PHE A 62 10.50 3.54 0.38
C PHE A 62 10.63 2.01 0.35
N HIS A 63 9.51 1.34 0.13
CA HIS A 63 9.44 -0.11 0.09
C HIS A 63 8.52 -0.54 -1.05
N LEU A 64 9.10 -1.05 -2.13
CA LEU A 64 8.37 -1.33 -3.37
C LEU A 64 7.29 -2.40 -3.18
N THR A 65 7.64 -3.56 -2.60
CA THR A 65 6.65 -4.64 -2.39
C THR A 65 5.49 -4.19 -1.52
N MET A 66 5.73 -3.54 -0.37
CA MET A 66 4.64 -3.05 0.46
C MET A 66 3.76 -2.02 -0.28
N THR A 67 4.38 -1.05 -0.97
CA THR A 67 3.63 0.00 -1.67
C THR A 67 2.75 -0.59 -2.77
N ARG A 68 3.31 -1.50 -3.58
CA ARG A 68 2.58 -2.18 -4.65
C ARG A 68 1.47 -3.07 -4.12
N ALA A 69 1.75 -3.89 -3.10
CA ALA A 69 0.76 -4.79 -2.51
C ALA A 69 -0.43 -4.04 -1.93
N TRP A 70 -0.19 -2.92 -1.23
CA TRP A 70 -1.27 -2.06 -0.74
C TRP A 70 -2.05 -1.43 -1.89
N PHE A 71 -1.37 -0.86 -2.88
CA PHE A 71 -2.05 -0.25 -4.03
C PHE A 71 -2.94 -1.26 -4.75
N ASP A 72 -2.42 -2.45 -5.07
CA ASP A 72 -3.16 -3.48 -5.78
C ASP A 72 -4.36 -3.96 -4.95
N LEU A 73 -4.19 -4.18 -3.63
CA LEU A 73 -5.28 -4.58 -2.74
C LEU A 73 -6.37 -3.50 -2.63
N ILE A 74 -5.98 -2.23 -2.53
CA ILE A 74 -6.91 -1.09 -2.44
C ILE A 74 -7.63 -0.87 -3.78
N ALA A 75 -6.96 -1.10 -4.91
CA ALA A 75 -7.56 -0.95 -6.24
C ALA A 75 -8.68 -1.97 -6.51
N LEU A 76 -8.75 -3.07 -5.75
CA LEU A 76 -9.82 -4.08 -5.86
C LEU A 76 -11.15 -3.62 -5.26
N VAL A 77 -11.18 -2.59 -4.40
CA VAL A 77 -12.42 -2.13 -3.76
C VAL A 77 -13.02 -0.94 -4.50
N ASP A 78 -14.34 -0.99 -4.73
CA ASP A 78 -15.07 0.11 -5.35
C ASP A 78 -15.20 1.32 -4.41
N ASP A 79 -15.39 1.07 -3.11
CA ASP A 79 -15.54 2.09 -2.08
C ASP A 79 -14.72 1.70 -0.84
N VAL A 80 -13.71 2.52 -0.53
CA VAL A 80 -12.85 2.33 0.65
C VAL A 80 -13.57 2.60 1.97
N ASP A 81 -14.65 3.40 1.98
CA ASP A 81 -15.43 3.66 3.18
C ASP A 81 -16.26 2.42 3.58
N ALA A 82 -16.53 1.52 2.62
CA ALA A 82 -17.16 0.23 2.83
C ALA A 82 -16.16 -0.91 3.17
N ALA A 83 -14.86 -0.63 3.20
CA ALA A 83 -13.78 -1.60 3.45
C ALA A 83 -12.84 -1.15 4.60
N PRO A 84 -13.37 -0.91 5.82
CA PRO A 84 -12.58 -0.39 6.95
C PRO A 84 -11.39 -1.29 7.37
N GLU A 85 -11.41 -2.57 7.01
CA GLU A 85 -10.29 -3.49 7.21
C GLU A 85 -8.98 -3.03 6.54
N LEU A 86 -9.05 -2.25 5.46
CA LEU A 86 -7.87 -1.70 4.78
C LEU A 86 -7.10 -0.69 5.67
N LEU A 87 -7.73 -0.19 6.74
CA LEU A 87 -7.07 0.67 7.72
C LEU A 87 -6.21 -0.13 8.71
N ASP A 88 -6.43 -1.45 8.84
CA ASP A 88 -5.59 -2.30 9.66
C ASP A 88 -4.35 -2.76 8.88
N LYS A 89 -3.18 -2.22 9.25
CA LYS A 89 -1.90 -2.60 8.64
C LYS A 89 -1.57 -4.09 8.82
N SER A 90 -2.16 -4.75 9.80
CA SER A 90 -1.87 -6.16 10.11
C SER A 90 -2.36 -7.11 9.01
N ILE A 91 -3.31 -6.70 8.16
CA ILE A 91 -3.87 -7.54 7.10
C ILE A 91 -2.82 -7.97 6.08
N ILE A 92 -1.73 -7.20 5.91
CA ILE A 92 -0.64 -7.55 4.98
C ILE A 92 -0.02 -8.92 5.32
N LYS A 93 -0.06 -9.32 6.60
CA LYS A 93 0.43 -10.62 7.10
C LYS A 93 -0.41 -11.80 6.64
N ARG A 94 -1.60 -11.57 6.08
CA ARG A 94 -2.40 -12.62 5.46
C ARG A 94 -1.86 -13.02 4.08
N PHE A 95 -1.11 -12.13 3.44
CA PHE A 95 -0.61 -12.31 2.07
C PHE A 95 0.89 -12.59 2.04
N TYR A 96 1.65 -11.99 2.96
CA TYR A 96 3.09 -12.07 2.99
C TYR A 96 3.67 -12.60 4.29
N SER A 97 4.69 -13.47 4.17
CA SER A 97 5.58 -13.79 5.27
C SER A 97 6.50 -12.60 5.63
N PRO A 98 7.00 -12.53 6.88
CA PRO A 98 8.00 -11.53 7.26
C PRO A 98 9.26 -11.55 6.38
N GLU A 99 9.72 -12.74 6.01
CA GLU A 99 10.92 -12.95 5.18
C GLU A 99 10.71 -12.40 3.77
N ARG A 100 9.52 -12.62 3.18
CA ARG A 100 9.16 -12.11 1.87
C ARG A 100 9.09 -10.58 1.86
N ILE A 101 8.49 -9.96 2.88
CA ILE A 101 8.47 -8.50 3.03
C ILE A 101 9.90 -7.97 3.14
N ALA A 102 10.73 -8.55 4.00
CA ALA A 102 12.11 -8.08 4.21
C ALA A 102 12.94 -8.10 2.91
N ALA A 103 12.75 -9.12 2.06
CA ALA A 103 13.44 -9.24 0.77
C ALA A 103 12.89 -8.30 -0.32
N GLY A 104 11.66 -7.79 -0.17
CA GLY A 104 10.91 -7.05 -1.20
C GLY A 104 11.07 -5.53 -1.17
N ARG A 105 12.07 -4.99 -0.46
CA ARG A 105 12.22 -3.53 -0.34
C ARG A 105 12.49 -2.86 -1.68
N ALA A 106 13.46 -3.37 -2.43
CA ALA A 106 13.96 -2.77 -3.68
C ALA A 106 13.40 -3.40 -4.95
N GLN A 107 12.60 -4.47 -4.83
CA GLN A 107 12.02 -5.20 -5.96
C GLN A 107 10.60 -5.65 -5.62
N TRP A 108 9.76 -5.80 -6.64
CA TRP A 108 8.45 -6.42 -6.47
C TRP A 108 8.61 -7.92 -6.24
N LEU A 109 7.99 -8.41 -5.17
CA LEU A 109 7.82 -9.83 -4.91
C LEU A 109 6.34 -10.14 -4.75
N GLU A 110 5.84 -11.13 -5.49
CA GLU A 110 4.47 -11.63 -5.32
C GLU A 110 4.24 -12.15 -3.89
N PRO A 111 3.00 -12.08 -3.37
CA PRO A 111 2.63 -12.70 -2.10
C PRO A 111 3.00 -14.19 -2.05
N ASP A 112 3.41 -14.68 -0.88
CA ASP A 112 3.82 -16.06 -0.67
C ASP A 112 2.89 -16.87 0.24
N LEU A 113 1.92 -16.23 0.91
CA LEU A 113 0.94 -16.91 1.76
C LEU A 113 -0.44 -17.04 1.09
N ASN A 114 -0.97 -15.95 0.55
CA ASN A 114 -2.24 -15.91 -0.17
C ASN A 114 -2.17 -14.87 -1.29
N PRO A 115 -2.86 -15.05 -2.43
CA PRO A 115 -2.94 -14.03 -3.47
C PRO A 115 -3.61 -12.75 -2.94
N LEU A 116 -3.22 -11.58 -3.46
CA LEU A 116 -3.91 -10.33 -3.17
C LEU A 116 -5.35 -10.42 -3.68
N GLN A 117 -6.30 -10.37 -2.76
CA GLN A 117 -7.72 -10.48 -3.07
C GLN A 117 -8.56 -9.78 -2.02
N PHE A 118 -9.76 -9.37 -2.45
CA PHE A 118 -10.82 -8.86 -1.59
C PHE A 118 -12.14 -9.57 -1.97
N PRO A 119 -12.93 -10.11 -1.02
CA PRO A 119 -12.76 -10.05 0.44
C PRO A 119 -11.48 -10.73 0.95
N LEU A 120 -11.00 -10.30 2.12
CA LEU A 120 -9.73 -10.78 2.66
C LEU A 120 -9.75 -12.29 2.89
N PRO A 121 -8.65 -13.02 2.58
CA PRO A 121 -8.53 -14.43 2.92
C PRO A 121 -8.53 -14.63 4.43
N ALA A 122 -8.73 -15.87 4.88
CA ALA A 122 -8.45 -16.23 6.27
C ALA A 122 -6.99 -15.89 6.65
N ALA A 123 -6.71 -15.75 7.94
CA ALA A 123 -5.32 -15.64 8.38
C ALA A 123 -4.55 -16.86 7.88
N ALA A 124 -3.39 -16.64 7.27
CA ALA A 124 -2.54 -17.73 6.84
C ALA A 124 -2.18 -18.58 8.06
N GLU A 125 -2.52 -19.86 8.05
CA GLU A 125 -1.93 -20.80 8.99
C GLU A 125 -0.44 -20.85 8.66
N VAL A 126 0.39 -20.42 9.61
CA VAL A 126 1.83 -20.67 9.51
C VAL A 126 1.96 -22.19 9.53
N ALA A 127 2.17 -22.79 8.36
CA ALA A 127 2.47 -24.21 8.27
C ALA A 127 3.70 -24.44 9.15
N ALA A 128 3.49 -25.04 10.33
CA ALA A 128 4.58 -25.46 11.19
C ALA A 128 5.47 -26.36 10.34
N ALA A 129 6.68 -25.87 10.02
CA ALA A 129 7.65 -26.66 9.28
C ALA A 129 7.81 -28.01 10.00
N PRO A 130 7.78 -29.14 9.30
CA PRO A 130 8.01 -30.42 9.94
C PRO A 130 9.44 -30.40 10.48
N THR A 131 9.58 -30.42 11.81
CA THR A 131 10.83 -30.76 12.48
C THR A 131 11.22 -32.15 11.99
N SER A 132 12.24 -32.21 11.12
CA SER A 132 12.98 -33.44 10.83
C SER A 132 13.92 -33.78 11.99
#